data_AF-A0A971R5G4-F1
#
_entry.id   AF-A0A971R5G4-F1
#
_cell.length_a   1.000
_cell.length_b   1.000
_cell.length_c   1.000
_cell.angle_alpha   90.00
_cell.angle_beta   90.00
_cell.angle_gamma   90.00
#
_symmetry.space_group_name_H-M   'P 1'
#
loop_
_entity.id
_entity.type
_entity.pdbx_description
1 polymer ?
#
loop_
_entity_poly.entity_id
_entity_poly.type
_entity_poly.pdbx_seq_one_letter_code
_entity_poly.pdbx_strand_id
1 'polypeptide(L)'
;MRVGVKVYDLDWYGRWGLSAAQLARLLQNWGIDFVLTQSQRMPMADSAVRSSVPAAQRERLSCYDERATREALGAAGIGFWPTLCTFFEPAALTSHPELRPVSAEGRPMGQTDWYVGLVPGDAGWLERQCERVAQTTAALQPDGVFLSFCRWPGFWELWTPQFERSAAADYSYDAGTLDRFVAETGAALPSREPREAAGWIAAHA
;
A
#
# COMPACT_ATOMS: atom_id res chain seq x y z
N MET A 1 2.96 -0.61 -26.90
CA MET A 1 3.13 -1.19 -25.55
C MET A 1 3.59 -0.06 -24.65
N ARG A 2 3.01 0.11 -23.45
CA ARG A 2 3.48 1.12 -22.47
C ARG A 2 4.40 0.47 -21.44
N VAL A 3 5.45 1.17 -21.01
CA VAL A 3 6.44 0.74 -20.03
C VAL A 3 6.34 1.62 -18.78
N GLY A 4 6.12 1.00 -17.64
CA GLY A 4 6.08 1.68 -16.34
C GLY A 4 7.25 1.30 -15.45
N VAL A 5 7.68 2.22 -14.59
CA VAL A 5 8.73 1.95 -13.58
C VAL A 5 8.30 2.43 -12.19
N LYS A 6 8.72 1.70 -11.16
CA LYS A 6 8.55 2.10 -9.76
C LYS A 6 9.74 2.95 -9.33
N VAL A 7 9.47 4.15 -8.83
CA VAL A 7 10.46 5.09 -8.29
C VAL A 7 9.99 5.47 -6.88
N TYR A 8 10.17 4.55 -5.94
CA TYR A 8 9.64 4.69 -4.57
C TYR A 8 10.59 5.37 -3.59
N ASP A 9 11.85 5.59 -3.95
CA ASP A 9 12.77 6.40 -3.17
C ASP A 9 12.89 7.83 -3.74
N LEU A 10 13.42 8.74 -2.93
CA LEU A 10 13.82 10.09 -3.36
C LEU A 10 15.35 10.21 -3.47
N ASP A 11 16.09 9.10 -3.62
CA ASP A 11 17.55 9.13 -3.71
C ASP A 11 17.99 9.88 -4.98
N TRP A 12 17.24 9.79 -6.08
CA TRP A 12 17.51 10.56 -7.30
C TRP A 12 17.61 12.06 -7.02
N TYR A 13 16.72 12.58 -6.16
CA TYR A 13 16.71 13.99 -5.78
C TYR A 13 17.69 14.28 -4.65
N GLY A 14 17.60 13.53 -3.54
CA GLY A 14 18.35 13.76 -2.32
C GLY A 14 19.82 13.37 -2.41
N ARG A 15 20.11 12.14 -2.84
CA ARG A 15 21.47 11.57 -2.90
C ARG A 15 22.21 11.95 -4.18
N TRP A 16 21.54 11.85 -5.33
CA TRP A 16 22.16 12.04 -6.63
C TRP A 16 22.02 13.46 -7.17
N GLY A 17 21.26 14.31 -6.46
CA GLY A 17 21.18 15.73 -6.76
C GLY A 17 20.47 16.06 -8.08
N LEU A 18 19.73 15.11 -8.67
CA LEU A 18 19.01 15.36 -9.91
C LEU A 18 17.86 16.33 -9.67
N SER A 19 17.65 17.24 -10.63
CA SER A 19 16.44 18.03 -10.73
C SER A 19 15.30 17.22 -11.36
N ALA A 20 14.05 17.70 -11.22
CA ALA A 20 12.89 17.12 -11.88
C ALA A 20 13.07 16.98 -13.41
N ALA A 21 13.66 18.00 -14.05
CA ALA A 21 13.95 17.98 -15.49
C ALA A 21 15.01 16.93 -15.87
N GLN A 22 16.04 16.75 -15.02
CA GLN A 22 17.05 15.72 -15.25
C GLN A 22 16.48 14.32 -15.09
N LEU A 23 15.62 14.09 -14.08
CA LEU A 23 14.90 12.83 -13.92
C LEU A 23 14.03 12.55 -15.15
N ALA A 24 13.21 13.51 -15.59
CA ALA A 24 12.32 13.35 -16.72
C ALA A 24 13.08 13.01 -18.01
N ARG A 25 14.20 13.69 -18.27
CA ARG A 25 15.06 13.39 -19.43
C ARG A 25 15.68 11.99 -19.36
N LEU A 26 16.13 11.57 -18.18
CA LEU A 26 16.69 10.24 -17.97
C LEU A 26 15.65 9.14 -18.22
N LEU A 27 14.44 9.30 -17.68
CA LEU A 27 13.34 8.35 -17.89
C LEU A 27 12.86 8.33 -19.35
N GLN A 28 12.81 9.48 -20.01
CA GLN A 28 12.51 9.58 -21.44
C GLN A 28 13.55 8.82 -22.28
N ASN A 29 14.84 8.97 -21.98
CA ASN A 29 15.91 8.23 -22.65
C ASN A 29 15.82 6.70 -22.44
N TRP A 30 15.21 6.27 -21.33
CA TRP A 30 14.95 4.85 -21.05
C TRP A 30 13.65 4.33 -21.68
N GLY A 31 12.88 5.19 -22.37
CA GLY A 31 11.61 4.81 -22.98
C GLY A 31 10.50 4.51 -21.97
N ILE A 32 10.51 5.20 -20.81
CA ILE A 32 9.48 5.05 -19.78
C ILE A 32 8.26 5.92 -20.11
N ASP A 33 7.07 5.33 -20.07
CA ASP A 33 5.79 6.00 -20.36
C ASP A 33 5.08 6.51 -19.11
N PHE A 34 5.35 5.95 -17.93
CA PHE A 34 4.80 6.39 -16.66
C PHE A 34 5.63 5.92 -15.46
N VAL A 35 5.54 6.65 -14.35
CA VAL A 35 6.18 6.31 -13.08
C VAL A 35 5.14 6.05 -12.00
N LEU A 36 5.37 4.99 -11.22
CA LEU A 36 4.74 4.79 -9.92
C LEU A 36 5.66 5.37 -8.86
N THR A 37 5.26 6.46 -8.21
CA THR A 37 6.14 7.21 -7.30
C THR A 37 5.63 7.20 -5.87
N GLN A 38 6.53 7.32 -4.89
CA GLN A 38 6.10 7.74 -3.55
C GLN A 38 5.60 9.20 -3.59
N SER A 39 4.76 9.56 -2.63
CA SER A 39 4.24 10.92 -2.48
C SER A 39 4.43 11.41 -1.05
N GLN A 40 4.80 12.69 -0.87
CA GLN A 40 4.86 13.29 0.47
C GLN A 40 3.48 13.34 1.15
N ARG A 41 2.41 13.25 0.34
CA ARG A 41 1.00 13.25 0.79
C ARG A 41 0.47 11.84 1.06
N MET A 42 1.14 10.82 0.53
CA MET A 42 0.83 9.41 0.73
C MET A 42 2.11 8.66 1.13
N PRO A 43 2.68 8.95 2.32
CA PRO A 43 3.95 8.38 2.72
C PRO A 43 3.88 6.85 2.78
N MET A 44 4.94 6.22 2.32
CA MET A 44 5.13 4.77 2.39
C MET A 44 5.85 4.39 3.69
N ALA A 45 5.59 3.19 4.20
CA ALA A 45 6.25 2.69 5.40
C ALA A 45 7.75 2.44 5.15
N ASP A 46 8.60 2.94 6.05
CA ASP A 46 10.05 2.72 6.04
C ASP A 46 10.37 1.27 6.45
N SER A 47 10.23 0.36 5.50
CA SER A 47 10.23 -1.09 5.72
C SER A 47 11.00 -1.81 4.61
N ALA A 48 10.32 -2.32 3.58
CA ALA A 48 10.95 -2.96 2.42
C ALA A 48 11.83 -2.01 1.61
N VAL A 49 11.39 -0.75 1.51
CA VAL A 49 12.09 0.33 0.82
C VAL A 49 12.41 1.39 1.86
N ARG A 50 13.68 1.79 1.92
CA ARG A 50 14.11 2.90 2.77
C ARG A 50 13.37 4.17 2.32
N SER A 51 12.41 4.58 3.14
CA SER A 51 11.57 5.75 2.95
C SER A 51 11.90 6.85 3.97
N SER A 52 12.64 6.52 5.04
CA SER A 52 13.14 7.54 5.98
C SER A 52 14.23 8.40 5.35
N VAL A 53 14.19 9.70 5.67
CA VAL A 53 15.13 10.70 5.16
C VAL A 53 16.36 10.78 6.06
N PRO A 54 17.58 10.42 5.57
CA PRO A 54 18.81 10.61 6.33
C PRO A 54 19.03 12.07 6.70
N ALA A 55 19.65 12.33 7.85
CA ALA A 55 19.91 13.70 8.32
C ALA A 55 20.62 14.58 7.28
N ALA A 56 21.60 14.00 6.58
CA ALA A 56 22.36 14.66 5.52
C ALA A 56 21.52 15.08 4.29
N GLN A 57 20.34 14.50 4.09
CA GLN A 57 19.46 14.82 2.95
C GLN A 57 18.29 15.73 3.32
N ARG A 58 18.05 16.03 4.62
CA ARG A 58 16.86 16.77 5.07
C ARG A 58 16.74 18.16 4.49
N GLU A 59 17.83 18.93 4.48
CA GLU A 59 17.83 20.29 3.94
C GLU A 59 17.39 20.28 2.48
N ARG A 60 18.02 19.43 1.66
CA ARG A 60 17.66 19.33 0.24
C ARG A 60 16.22 18.87 0.05
N LEU A 61 15.79 17.84 0.77
CA LEU A 61 14.42 17.30 0.69
C LEU A 61 13.35 18.25 1.21
N SER A 62 13.69 19.20 2.09
CA SER A 62 12.76 20.28 2.47
C SER A 62 12.46 21.24 1.32
N CYS A 63 13.32 21.30 0.30
CA CYS A 63 13.08 22.03 -0.95
C CYS A 63 12.49 21.14 -2.06
N TYR A 64 12.17 19.87 -1.79
CA TYR A 64 11.57 18.99 -2.80
C TYR A 64 10.16 19.46 -3.15
N ASP A 65 9.95 19.74 -4.43
CA ASP A 65 8.65 20.10 -4.99
C ASP A 65 8.12 18.93 -5.84
N GLU A 66 7.18 18.19 -5.25
CA GLU A 66 6.51 17.07 -5.90
C GLU A 66 5.66 17.52 -7.09
N ARG A 67 5.05 18.71 -7.03
CA ARG A 67 4.25 19.26 -8.13
C ARG A 67 5.14 19.64 -9.31
N ALA A 68 6.28 20.28 -9.07
CA ALA A 68 7.27 20.55 -10.11
C ALA A 68 7.79 19.27 -10.76
N THR A 69 7.92 18.18 -9.99
CA THR A 69 8.29 16.85 -10.51
C THR A 69 7.21 16.30 -11.46
N ARG A 70 5.94 16.35 -11.04
CA ARG A 70 4.79 15.97 -11.89
C ARG A 70 4.76 16.78 -13.20
N GLU A 71 5.02 18.08 -13.14
CA GLU A 71 4.99 18.96 -14.31
C GLU A 71 6.14 18.67 -15.28
N ALA A 72 7.35 18.46 -14.76
CA ALA A 72 8.51 18.10 -15.59
C ALA A 72 8.31 16.76 -16.31
N LEU A 73 7.73 15.77 -15.63
CA LEU A 73 7.39 14.48 -16.24
C LEU A 73 6.30 14.62 -17.30
N GLY A 74 5.25 15.39 -17.03
CA GLY A 74 4.20 15.68 -18.00
C GLY A 74 4.73 16.38 -19.26
N ALA A 75 5.65 17.34 -19.11
CA ALA A 75 6.32 18.00 -20.24
C ALA A 75 7.17 17.04 -21.09
N ALA A 76 7.64 15.94 -20.52
CA ALA A 76 8.36 14.87 -21.23
C ALA A 76 7.43 13.78 -21.80
N GLY A 77 6.11 13.90 -21.61
CA GLY A 77 5.12 12.89 -22.02
C GLY A 77 5.05 11.67 -21.10
N ILE A 78 5.56 11.77 -19.87
CA ILE A 78 5.62 10.68 -18.89
C ILE A 78 4.50 10.85 -17.86
N GLY A 79 3.69 9.81 -17.68
CA GLY A 79 2.62 9.82 -16.68
C GLY A 79 3.13 9.80 -15.24
N PHE A 80 2.53 10.61 -14.37
CA PHE A 80 2.85 10.69 -12.93
C PHE A 80 1.76 10.05 -12.08
N TRP A 81 2.07 8.92 -11.44
CA TRP A 81 1.10 8.12 -10.67
C TRP A 81 1.61 7.94 -9.23
N PRO A 82 1.19 8.80 -8.27
CA PRO A 82 1.56 8.61 -6.89
C PRO A 82 0.93 7.34 -6.33
N THR A 83 1.68 6.64 -5.48
CA THR A 83 1.32 5.33 -4.94
C THR A 83 0.79 5.47 -3.52
N LEU A 84 -0.36 4.87 -3.26
CA LEU A 84 -0.92 4.70 -1.92
C LEU A 84 -0.75 3.25 -1.47
N CYS A 85 -0.23 3.02 -0.28
CA CYS A 85 -0.22 1.68 0.35
C CYS A 85 -1.54 1.47 1.10
N THR A 86 -2.58 1.05 0.39
CA THR A 86 -3.98 1.11 0.84
C THR A 86 -4.24 0.32 2.13
N PHE A 87 -3.77 -0.92 2.26
CA PHE A 87 -3.92 -1.72 3.48
C PHE A 87 -2.57 -2.17 4.05
N PHE A 88 -1.58 -1.29 3.96
CA PHE A 88 -0.25 -1.48 4.55
C PHE A 88 0.27 -0.17 5.12
N GLU A 89 0.03 0.03 6.42
CA GLU A 89 0.55 1.17 7.18
C GLU A 89 0.84 0.74 8.63
N PRO A 90 2.02 0.16 8.92
CA PRO A 90 2.32 -0.37 10.25
C PRO A 90 2.15 0.65 11.39
N ALA A 91 2.41 1.94 11.13
CA ALA A 91 2.21 3.01 12.09
C ALA A 91 0.73 3.19 12.49
N ALA A 92 -0.21 2.90 11.59
CA ALA A 92 -1.63 2.97 11.88
C ALA A 92 -2.03 1.97 12.98
N LEU A 93 -1.38 0.80 13.04
CA LEU A 93 -1.66 -0.22 14.06
C LEU A 93 -1.29 0.19 15.48
N THR A 94 -0.45 1.22 15.65
CA THR A 94 -0.11 1.77 16.97
C THR A 94 -1.25 2.61 17.52
N SER A 95 -1.88 3.43 16.67
CA SER A 95 -2.97 4.33 17.05
C SER A 95 -4.35 3.67 16.93
N HIS A 96 -4.46 2.66 16.06
CA HIS A 96 -5.68 1.96 15.69
C HIS A 96 -5.45 0.44 15.73
N PRO A 97 -5.25 -0.14 16.93
CA PRO A 97 -5.02 -1.59 17.06
C PRO A 97 -6.18 -2.44 16.53
N GLU A 98 -7.39 -1.89 16.44
CA GLU A 98 -8.58 -2.51 15.84
C GLU A 98 -8.43 -2.81 14.35
N LEU A 99 -7.53 -2.11 13.63
CA LEU A 99 -7.25 -2.38 12.22
C LEU A 99 -6.41 -3.63 12.01
N ARG A 100 -5.93 -4.28 13.08
CA ARG A 100 -5.09 -5.48 13.00
C ARG A 100 -5.95 -6.67 12.59
N PRO A 101 -5.64 -7.35 11.47
CA PRO A 101 -6.38 -8.53 11.04
C PRO A 101 -6.33 -9.66 12.07
N VAL A 102 -7.37 -10.49 12.11
CA VAL A 102 -7.46 -11.66 13.00
C VAL A 102 -7.39 -12.92 12.16
N SER A 103 -6.54 -13.88 12.56
CA SER A 103 -6.37 -15.13 11.82
C SER A 103 -7.56 -16.07 12.03
N ALA A 104 -7.64 -17.12 11.21
CA ALA A 104 -8.58 -18.22 11.40
C ALA A 104 -8.49 -18.85 12.81
N GLU A 105 -7.35 -18.79 13.49
CA GLU A 105 -7.19 -19.30 14.86
C GLU A 105 -7.55 -18.28 15.95
N GLY A 106 -8.06 -17.11 15.57
CA GLY A 106 -8.43 -16.03 16.48
C GLY A 106 -7.25 -15.20 16.99
N ARG A 107 -6.09 -15.25 16.31
CA ARG A 107 -4.90 -14.51 16.72
C ARG A 107 -4.72 -13.23 15.89
N PRO A 108 -4.38 -12.08 16.51
CA PRO A 108 -4.03 -10.90 15.75
C PRO A 108 -2.84 -11.16 14.82
N MET A 109 -2.84 -10.57 13.63
CA MET A 109 -1.78 -10.72 12.65
C MET A 109 -0.43 -10.27 13.22
N GLY A 110 0.56 -11.16 13.12
CA GLY A 110 1.96 -10.85 13.35
C GLY A 110 2.62 -10.26 12.11
N GLN A 111 3.74 -9.56 12.31
CA GLN A 111 4.56 -9.11 11.20
C GLN A 111 5.28 -10.32 10.57
N THR A 112 5.21 -10.44 9.25
CA THR A 112 5.96 -11.44 8.47
C THR A 112 7.01 -10.70 7.63
N ASP A 113 8.29 -10.95 7.91
CA ASP A 113 9.40 -10.15 7.37
C ASP A 113 9.19 -8.65 7.66
N TRP A 114 8.94 -7.83 6.65
CA TRP A 114 8.65 -6.40 6.77
C TRP A 114 7.15 -6.04 6.71
N TYR A 115 6.29 -7.03 6.44
CA TYR A 115 4.88 -6.81 6.13
C TYR A 115 3.95 -7.10 7.31
N VAL A 116 2.99 -6.20 7.53
CA VAL A 116 1.82 -6.42 8.37
C VAL A 116 0.63 -5.69 7.74
N GLY A 117 -0.45 -6.41 7.44
CA GLY A 117 -1.62 -5.85 6.76
C GLY A 117 -2.57 -5.13 7.71
N LEU A 118 -3.52 -4.41 7.12
CA LEU A 118 -4.68 -3.82 7.78
C LEU A 118 -5.95 -4.52 7.30
N VAL A 119 -7.02 -4.53 8.11
CA VAL A 119 -8.33 -5.05 7.71
C VAL A 119 -8.92 -4.20 6.58
N PRO A 120 -9.18 -4.76 5.38
CA PRO A 120 -9.75 -4.00 4.26
C PRO A 120 -11.21 -3.57 4.45
N GLY A 121 -11.92 -4.20 5.38
CA GLY A 121 -13.33 -3.95 5.66
C GLY A 121 -13.62 -2.76 6.58
N ASP A 122 -12.61 -2.15 7.19
CA ASP A 122 -12.82 -1.04 8.11
C ASP A 122 -13.25 0.24 7.36
N ALA A 123 -14.48 0.68 7.59
CA ALA A 123 -15.08 1.82 6.89
C ALA A 123 -14.34 3.14 7.20
N GLY A 124 -13.91 3.32 8.45
CA GLY A 124 -13.19 4.53 8.86
C GLY A 124 -11.82 4.62 8.18
N TRP A 125 -11.11 3.51 8.04
CA TRP A 125 -9.85 3.44 7.31
C TRP A 125 -10.05 3.73 5.82
N LEU A 126 -11.04 3.09 5.19
CA LEU A 126 -11.39 3.36 3.79
C LEU A 126 -11.67 4.84 3.54
N GLU A 127 -12.46 5.48 4.40
CA GLU A 127 -12.75 6.91 4.32
C GLU A 127 -11.48 7.77 4.40
N ARG A 128 -10.57 7.46 5.35
CA ARG A 128 -9.26 8.14 5.45
C ARG A 128 -8.42 7.97 4.19
N GLN A 129 -8.41 6.77 3.59
CA GLN A 129 -7.67 6.53 2.34
C GLN A 129 -8.29 7.31 1.17
N CYS A 130 -9.63 7.33 1.05
CA CYS A 130 -10.34 8.12 0.05
C CYS A 130 -10.04 9.62 0.19
N GLU A 131 -10.05 10.15 1.42
CA GLU A 131 -9.71 11.55 1.69
C GLU A 131 -8.27 11.86 1.26
N ARG A 132 -7.30 11.00 1.60
CA ARG A 132 -5.90 11.16 1.17
C ARG A 132 -5.76 11.17 -0.35
N VAL A 133 -6.46 10.29 -1.06
CA VAL A 133 -6.49 10.28 -2.53
C VAL A 133 -7.07 11.58 -3.07
N ALA A 134 -8.19 12.05 -2.51
CA ALA A 134 -8.86 13.29 -2.93
C ALA A 134 -7.95 14.51 -2.73
N GLN A 135 -7.38 14.67 -1.54
CA GLN A 135 -6.45 15.76 -1.21
C GLN A 135 -5.20 15.73 -2.10
N THR A 136 -4.62 14.55 -2.33
CA THR A 136 -3.44 14.38 -3.18
C THR A 136 -3.74 14.71 -4.63
N THR A 137 -4.89 14.24 -5.14
CA THR A 137 -5.32 14.51 -6.51
C THR A 137 -5.57 16.01 -6.73
N ALA A 138 -6.22 16.68 -5.77
CA ALA A 138 -6.43 18.12 -5.83
C ALA A 138 -5.11 18.91 -5.86
N ALA A 139 -4.12 18.50 -5.07
CA ALA A 139 -2.83 19.19 -4.98
C ALA A 139 -1.92 18.93 -6.19
N LEU A 140 -1.81 17.68 -6.64
CA LEU A 140 -0.82 17.26 -7.64
C LEU A 140 -1.37 17.16 -9.06
N GLN A 141 -2.69 17.02 -9.21
CA GLN A 141 -3.35 16.72 -10.49
C GLN A 141 -2.63 15.58 -11.26
N PRO A 142 -2.45 14.41 -10.64
CA PRO A 142 -1.71 13.30 -11.25
C PRO A 142 -2.48 12.70 -12.44
N ASP A 143 -1.78 11.93 -13.28
CA ASP A 143 -2.41 11.26 -14.44
C ASP A 143 -3.11 9.95 -14.06
N GLY A 144 -2.92 9.50 -12.83
CA GLY A 144 -3.56 8.33 -12.21
C GLY A 144 -3.11 8.18 -10.76
N VAL A 145 -3.72 7.27 -10.01
CA VAL A 145 -3.27 6.90 -8.65
C VAL A 145 -3.09 5.40 -8.62
N PHE A 146 -1.97 4.93 -8.07
CA PHE A 146 -1.70 3.51 -7.95
C PHE A 146 -2.01 3.03 -6.53
N LEU A 147 -2.96 2.12 -6.40
CA LEU A 147 -3.36 1.52 -5.12
C LEU A 147 -2.56 0.24 -4.89
N SER A 148 -1.45 0.35 -4.17
CA SER A 148 -0.65 -0.79 -3.72
C SER A 148 -1.26 -1.41 -2.47
N PHE A 149 -1.03 -2.71 -2.25
CA PHE A 149 -1.59 -3.47 -1.12
C PHE A 149 -3.12 -3.33 -0.98
N CYS A 150 -3.85 -3.09 -2.07
CA CYS A 150 -5.31 -3.14 -2.10
C CYS A 150 -5.77 -4.60 -2.20
N ARG A 151 -5.54 -5.38 -1.13
CA ARG A 151 -5.77 -6.82 -1.05
C ARG A 151 -6.08 -7.25 0.38
N TRP A 152 -6.66 -8.43 0.55
CA TRP A 152 -6.75 -9.07 1.87
C TRP A 152 -5.36 -9.38 2.43
N PRO A 153 -5.18 -9.34 3.77
CA PRO A 153 -3.88 -9.50 4.40
C PRO A 153 -3.25 -10.86 4.07
N GLY A 154 -2.00 -10.80 3.62
CA GLY A 154 -1.22 -11.97 3.26
C GLY A 154 0.12 -11.57 2.65
N PHE A 155 1.16 -12.32 2.99
CA PHE A 155 2.50 -12.13 2.44
C PHE A 155 2.85 -13.26 1.47
N TRP A 156 2.22 -13.19 0.29
CA TRP A 156 2.33 -14.22 -0.75
C TRP A 156 3.71 -14.22 -1.42
N GLU A 157 4.54 -13.19 -1.20
CA GLU A 157 5.86 -13.07 -1.80
C GLU A 157 6.81 -14.19 -1.32
N LEU A 158 6.45 -14.86 -0.22
CA LEU A 158 7.14 -16.04 0.32
C LEU A 158 6.57 -17.37 -0.19
N TRP A 159 5.49 -17.36 -0.98
CA TRP A 159 4.85 -18.57 -1.49
C TRP A 159 5.62 -19.11 -2.70
N THR A 160 6.84 -19.59 -2.45
CA THR A 160 7.65 -20.30 -3.44
C THR A 160 7.07 -21.70 -3.67
N PRO A 161 7.49 -22.44 -4.72
CA PRO A 161 7.03 -23.80 -4.94
C PRO A 161 7.25 -24.79 -3.78
N GLN A 162 8.09 -24.44 -2.80
CA GLN A 162 8.37 -25.24 -1.60
C GLN A 162 7.55 -24.77 -0.38
N PHE A 163 6.78 -23.69 -0.51
CA PHE A 163 5.98 -23.16 0.58
C PHE A 163 4.70 -23.99 0.74
N GLU A 164 4.55 -24.61 1.90
CA GLU A 164 3.33 -25.37 2.23
C GLU A 164 2.17 -24.42 2.51
N ARG A 165 1.07 -24.51 1.75
CA ARG A 165 -0.11 -23.64 1.92
C ARG A 165 -0.69 -23.70 3.33
N SER A 166 -0.61 -24.85 3.99
CA SER A 166 -1.06 -25.03 5.37
C SER A 166 -0.25 -24.25 6.41
N ALA A 167 0.94 -23.75 6.04
CA ALA A 167 1.75 -22.87 6.89
C ALA A 167 1.33 -21.39 6.78
N ALA A 168 0.53 -21.01 5.78
CA ALA A 168 -0.03 -19.67 5.68
C ALA A 168 -1.31 -19.56 6.53
N ALA A 169 -1.32 -18.58 7.43
CA ALA A 169 -2.53 -18.19 8.14
C ALA A 169 -3.50 -17.45 7.21
N ASP A 170 -4.79 -17.70 7.40
CA ASP A 170 -5.86 -17.02 6.67
C ASP A 170 -6.42 -15.84 7.46
N TYR A 171 -6.64 -14.74 6.76
CA TYR A 171 -7.11 -13.47 7.31
C TYR A 171 -8.19 -12.86 6.38
N SER A 172 -9.12 -12.05 6.87
CA SER A 172 -9.35 -11.69 8.28
C SER A 172 -10.64 -12.35 8.80
N TYR A 173 -10.62 -12.82 10.05
CA TYR A 173 -11.77 -13.42 10.75
C TYR A 173 -12.21 -12.57 11.94
N ASP A 174 -11.94 -11.27 11.93
CA ASP A 174 -12.49 -10.35 12.91
C ASP A 174 -14.01 -10.21 12.76
N ALA A 175 -14.68 -9.77 13.82
CA ALA A 175 -16.15 -9.69 13.86
C ALA A 175 -16.72 -8.85 12.71
N GLY A 176 -16.10 -7.71 12.39
CA GLY A 176 -16.56 -6.84 11.30
C GLY A 176 -16.45 -7.50 9.94
N THR A 177 -15.35 -8.23 9.69
CA THR A 177 -15.19 -9.02 8.46
C THR A 177 -16.21 -10.16 8.37
N LEU A 178 -16.47 -10.88 9.47
CA LEU A 178 -17.45 -11.96 9.49
C LEU A 178 -18.89 -11.46 9.29
N ASP A 179 -19.24 -10.33 9.90
CA ASP A 179 -20.56 -9.72 9.71
C ASP A 179 -20.74 -9.26 8.26
N ARG A 180 -19.70 -8.70 7.65
CA ARG A 180 -19.70 -8.36 6.23
C ARG A 180 -19.85 -9.59 5.34
N PHE A 181 -19.14 -10.68 5.64
CA PHE A 181 -19.28 -11.94 4.91
C PHE A 181 -20.73 -12.46 4.96
N VAL A 182 -21.36 -12.47 6.14
CA VAL A 182 -22.77 -12.86 6.29
C VAL A 182 -23.69 -11.94 5.48
N ALA A 183 -23.47 -10.63 5.54
CA ALA A 183 -24.30 -9.66 4.81
C ALA A 183 -24.19 -9.80 3.29
N GLU A 184 -22.98 -10.04 2.76
CA GLU A 184 -22.74 -10.12 1.31
C GLU A 184 -23.09 -11.49 0.73
N THR A 185 -22.92 -12.58 1.49
CA THR A 185 -23.16 -13.96 1.00
C THR A 185 -24.52 -14.52 1.39
N GLY A 186 -25.16 -13.97 2.42
CA GLY A 186 -26.36 -14.55 3.04
C GLY A 186 -26.09 -15.82 3.85
N ALA A 187 -24.82 -16.19 4.08
CA ALA A 187 -24.46 -17.39 4.84
C ALA A 187 -24.89 -17.29 6.32
N ALA A 188 -25.50 -18.35 6.84
CA ALA A 188 -25.87 -18.44 8.25
C ALA A 188 -24.70 -18.99 9.08
N LEU A 189 -23.71 -18.13 9.39
CA LEU A 189 -22.59 -18.55 10.23
C LEU A 189 -23.08 -19.02 11.61
N PRO A 190 -22.68 -20.21 12.07
CA PRO A 190 -23.09 -20.74 13.36
C PRO A 190 -22.50 -19.95 14.53
N SER A 191 -21.38 -19.27 14.31
CA SER A 191 -20.62 -18.53 15.31
C SER A 191 -19.83 -17.39 14.66
N ARG A 192 -19.52 -16.35 15.45
CA ARG A 192 -18.58 -15.27 15.08
C ARG A 192 -17.21 -15.49 15.73
N GLU A 193 -17.02 -16.60 16.44
CA GLU A 193 -15.72 -17.00 16.91
C GLU A 193 -14.84 -17.40 15.70
N PRO A 194 -13.62 -16.84 15.55
CA PRO A 194 -12.82 -17.00 14.34
C PRO A 194 -12.58 -18.44 13.90
N ARG A 195 -12.26 -19.35 14.83
CA ARG A 195 -11.93 -20.75 14.51
C ARG A 195 -13.16 -21.53 14.07
N GLU A 196 -14.27 -21.36 14.77
CA GLU A 196 -15.54 -21.98 14.40
C GLU A 196 -16.04 -21.45 13.05
N ALA A 197 -15.97 -20.14 12.83
CA ALA A 197 -16.35 -19.51 11.57
C ALA A 197 -15.47 -20.00 10.41
N ALA A 198 -14.14 -20.01 10.58
CA ALA A 198 -13.19 -20.48 9.57
C ALA A 198 -13.43 -21.96 9.19
N GLY A 199 -13.60 -22.82 10.20
CA GLY A 199 -13.88 -24.23 9.97
C GLY A 199 -15.20 -24.45 9.22
N TRP A 200 -16.23 -23.65 9.53
CA TRP A 200 -17.50 -23.72 8.82
C TRP A 200 -17.38 -23.23 7.37
N ILE A 201 -16.75 -22.06 7.15
CA ILE A 201 -16.57 -21.45 5.83
C ILE A 201 -15.82 -22.41 4.91
N ALA A 202 -14.69 -22.98 5.35
CA ALA A 202 -13.90 -23.90 4.55
C ALA A 202 -14.66 -25.18 4.13
N ALA A 203 -15.70 -25.57 4.86
CA ALA A 203 -16.49 -26.76 4.60
C ALA A 203 -17.77 -26.49 3.77
N HIS A 204 -18.24 -25.24 3.68
CA HIS A 204 -19.58 -24.92 3.15
C HIS A 204 -19.63 -23.76 2.14
N ALA A 205 -18.56 -22.98 1.99
CA ALA A 205 -18.50 -21.81 1.13
C ALA A 205 -17.51 -21.99 -0.03
#